data_AF-A0A2V6E1V8-F1
#
_entry.id   AF-A0A2V6E1V8-F1
#
_cell.length_a   1.000
_cell.length_b   1.000
_cell.length_c   1.000
_cell.angle_alpha   90.00
_cell.angle_beta   90.00
_cell.angle_gamma   90.00
#
_symmetry.space_group_name_H-M   'P 1'
#
loop_
_entity.id
_entity.type
_entity.pdbx_description
1 polymer ?
#
loop_
_entity_poly.entity_id
_entity_poly.type
_entity_poly.pdbx_seq_one_letter_code
_entity_poly.pdbx_strand_id
1 'polypeptide(L)'
;MKNAVLALVALVIGIVAGSWIVRDPAVHRLVGRILQRGELLALVGQRGIFETDVQEGARQQQYCSGMTDEPLDPAEKIALLDEVIATQALHMVAGKLDDSDVADEVAGLEHQFADESQFRAALRRSGVSQSQLGRLAAETIGGERWIEKQIGARLAVSDAEVQQYFQEHEAQFTQPQRIRVRHIFLAAPEGSTAEITEAKDRQMLDIAARLGQGEDFAELAATVSEDEASKKDGGDLGFFAADRVPAEFFDAAAELPPNGSPRFLHSHLGFHALQVTDVHPARLVTVTEATPEIRALLAAEKRRSAVAALRSELAHSPHFVVQ
;
A
#
# COMPACT_ATOMS: atom_id res chain seq x y z
N MET A 1 23.11 -6.73 -48.89
CA MET A 1 21.99 -7.65 -49.21
C MET A 1 22.31 -9.11 -48.87
N LYS A 2 23.38 -9.72 -49.40
CA LYS A 2 23.71 -11.14 -49.13
C LYS A 2 23.87 -11.46 -47.63
N ASN A 3 24.52 -10.58 -46.86
CA ASN A 3 24.76 -10.80 -45.43
C ASN A 3 23.48 -10.72 -44.57
N ALA A 4 22.50 -9.90 -44.98
CA ALA A 4 21.23 -9.76 -44.28
C ALA A 4 20.30 -10.98 -44.51
N VAL A 5 20.37 -11.58 -45.69
CA VAL A 5 19.62 -12.81 -46.02
C VAL A 5 20.19 -14.02 -45.28
N LEU A 6 21.52 -14.13 -45.18
CA LEU A 6 22.18 -15.17 -44.39
C LEU A 6 21.88 -15.09 -42.88
N ALA A 7 21.83 -13.88 -42.33
CA ALA A 7 21.44 -13.63 -40.94
C ALA A 7 19.99 -14.06 -40.64
N LEU A 8 19.07 -13.76 -41.57
CA LEU A 8 17.65 -14.11 -41.46
C LEU A 8 17.44 -15.64 -41.47
N VAL A 9 18.13 -16.34 -42.37
CA VAL A 9 18.08 -17.80 -42.46
C VAL A 9 18.67 -18.45 -41.21
N ALA A 10 19.76 -17.89 -40.66
CA ALA A 10 20.36 -18.37 -39.43
C ALA A 10 19.44 -18.18 -38.20
N LEU A 11 18.70 -17.06 -38.14
CA LEU A 11 17.74 -16.77 -37.07
C LEU A 11 16.49 -17.66 -37.14
N VAL A 12 15.97 -17.94 -38.34
CA VAL A 12 14.82 -18.83 -38.56
C VAL A 12 15.17 -20.31 -38.36
N ILE A 13 16.42 -20.71 -38.62
CA ILE A 13 16.90 -22.10 -38.51
C ILE A 13 17.61 -22.38 -37.16
N GLY A 14 17.78 -21.37 -36.30
CA GLY A 14 18.42 -21.53 -34.98
C GLY A 14 19.93 -21.75 -35.03
N ILE A 15 20.61 -21.35 -36.11
CA ILE A 15 22.07 -21.38 -36.20
C ILE A 15 22.61 -20.06 -35.64
N VAL A 16 23.42 -20.16 -34.58
CA VAL A 16 24.08 -19.03 -33.91
C VAL A 16 25.12 -18.41 -34.84
N ALA A 17 24.69 -17.50 -35.72
CA ALA A 17 25.60 -16.61 -36.42
C ALA A 17 26.08 -15.58 -35.39
N GLY A 18 27.40 -15.56 -35.16
CA GLY A 18 28.05 -14.93 -34.02
C GLY A 18 27.63 -13.50 -33.70
N SER A 19 27.94 -13.11 -32.46
CA SER A 19 27.67 -11.88 -31.71
C SER A 19 27.72 -10.51 -32.44
N TRP A 20 28.19 -10.46 -33.67
CA TRP A 20 28.31 -9.25 -34.50
C TRP A 20 27.05 -8.93 -35.32
N ILE A 21 26.22 -9.92 -35.64
CA ILE A 21 25.04 -9.76 -36.52
C ILE A 21 23.80 -9.24 -35.76
N VAL A 22 23.80 -9.37 -34.43
CA VAL A 22 22.61 -9.09 -33.58
C VAL A 22 22.48 -7.61 -33.19
N ARG A 23 23.40 -6.73 -33.63
CA ARG A 23 23.42 -5.31 -33.27
C ARG A 23 23.03 -4.33 -34.38
N ASP A 24 22.79 -4.79 -35.61
CA ASP A 24 22.43 -3.90 -36.71
C ASP A 24 20.92 -3.54 -36.69
N PRO A 25 20.53 -2.27 -36.51
CA PRO A 25 19.12 -1.85 -36.52
C PRO A 25 18.37 -2.20 -37.81
N ALA A 26 19.05 -2.34 -38.95
CA ALA A 26 18.43 -2.74 -40.21
C ALA A 26 17.96 -4.20 -40.19
N VAL A 27 18.68 -5.08 -39.49
CA VAL A 27 18.29 -6.49 -39.32
C VAL A 27 17.07 -6.59 -38.41
N HIS A 28 17.06 -5.85 -37.29
CA HIS A 28 15.91 -5.80 -36.37
C HIS A 28 14.65 -5.24 -37.04
N ARG A 29 14.76 -4.18 -37.85
CA ARG A 29 13.63 -3.65 -38.64
C ARG A 29 13.09 -4.66 -39.66
N LEU A 30 13.93 -5.52 -40.24
CA LEU A 30 13.48 -6.59 -41.13
C LEU A 30 12.74 -7.69 -40.35
N VAL A 31 13.29 -8.10 -39.20
CA VAL A 31 12.68 -9.11 -38.32
C VAL A 31 11.33 -8.63 -37.78
N GLY A 32 11.23 -7.37 -37.33
CA GLY A 32 9.97 -6.78 -36.85
C GLY A 32 8.86 -6.81 -37.89
N ARG A 33 9.17 -6.53 -39.17
CA ARG A 33 8.20 -6.65 -40.28
C ARG A 33 7.75 -8.10 -40.53
N ILE A 34 8.68 -9.05 -40.49
CA ILE A 34 8.37 -10.47 -40.72
C ILE A 34 7.50 -11.03 -39.59
N LEU A 35 7.80 -10.65 -38.35
CA LEU A 35 7.10 -11.11 -37.14
C LEU A 35 5.91 -10.23 -36.75
N GLN A 36 5.57 -9.22 -37.56
CA GLN A 36 4.47 -8.28 -37.31
C GLN A 36 4.55 -7.58 -35.94
N ARG A 37 5.76 -7.23 -35.48
CA ARG A 37 6.00 -6.57 -34.17
C ARG A 37 5.91 -5.05 -34.21
N GLY A 38 5.61 -4.46 -35.37
CA GLY A 38 5.56 -3.01 -35.55
C GLY A 38 6.93 -2.37 -35.79
N GLU A 39 7.03 -1.06 -35.56
CA GLU A 39 8.27 -0.30 -35.73
C GLU A 39 9.28 -0.61 -34.62
N LEU A 40 10.57 -0.60 -34.97
CA LEU A 40 11.66 -0.70 -34.00
C LEU A 40 11.83 0.67 -33.33
N LEU A 41 11.66 0.72 -32.02
CA LEU A 41 11.75 1.95 -31.22
C LEU A 41 13.10 2.11 -30.53
N ALA A 42 13.71 1.01 -30.10
CA ALA A 42 15.02 1.02 -29.47
C ALA A 42 15.74 -0.33 -29.64
N LEU A 43 17.07 -0.33 -29.56
CA LEU A 43 17.87 -1.55 -29.48
C LEU A 43 18.60 -1.60 -28.13
N VAL A 44 18.23 -2.54 -27.27
CA VAL A 44 18.84 -2.75 -25.96
C VAL A 44 19.76 -3.96 -25.98
N GLY A 45 21.07 -3.72 -26.10
CA GLY A 45 22.08 -4.77 -26.22
C GLY A 45 21.96 -5.57 -27.52
N GLN A 46 21.23 -6.70 -27.47
CA GLN A 46 20.92 -7.56 -28.63
C GLN A 46 19.41 -7.68 -28.89
N ARG A 47 18.57 -7.08 -28.03
CA ARG A 47 17.11 -7.15 -28.13
C ARG A 47 16.55 -5.87 -28.74
N GLY A 48 15.81 -5.99 -29.84
CA GLY A 48 14.98 -4.90 -30.35
C GLY A 48 13.72 -4.73 -29.51
N ILE A 49 13.41 -3.49 -29.16
CA ILE A 49 12.17 -3.04 -28.52
C ILE A 49 11.29 -2.44 -29.61
N PHE A 50 10.08 -2.96 -29.76
CA PHE A 50 9.15 -2.59 -30.82
C PHE A 50 7.87 -1.98 -30.27
N GLU A 51 7.06 -1.38 -31.16
CA GLU A 51 5.76 -0.79 -30.81
C GLU A 51 4.84 -1.77 -30.04
N THR A 52 4.82 -3.04 -30.42
CA THR A 52 4.03 -4.05 -29.69
C THR A 52 4.47 -4.24 -28.24
N ASP A 53 5.75 -4.03 -27.93
CA ASP A 53 6.26 -4.17 -26.56
C ASP A 53 5.74 -3.03 -25.66
N VAL A 54 5.63 -1.82 -26.22
CA VAL A 54 5.05 -0.64 -25.54
C VAL A 54 3.53 -0.81 -25.35
N GLN A 55 2.84 -1.31 -26.38
CA GLN A 55 1.40 -1.58 -26.32
C GLN A 55 1.05 -2.66 -25.30
N GLU A 56 1.88 -3.70 -25.16
CA GLU A 56 1.69 -4.74 -24.16
C GLU A 56 1.84 -4.19 -22.73
N GLY A 57 2.88 -3.37 -22.50
CA GLY A 57 3.05 -2.66 -21.23
C GLY A 57 1.85 -1.77 -20.88
N ALA A 58 1.32 -1.06 -21.88
CA ALA A 58 0.12 -0.24 -21.75
C ALA A 58 -1.11 -1.07 -21.32
N ARG A 59 -1.35 -2.20 -21.98
CA ARG A 59 -2.46 -3.10 -21.67
C ARG A 59 -2.36 -3.66 -20.27
N GLN A 60 -1.16 -4.00 -19.83
CA GLN A 60 -0.92 -4.47 -18.48
C GLN A 60 -1.24 -3.38 -17.44
N GLN A 61 -0.80 -2.13 -17.66
CA GLN A 61 -1.09 -1.01 -16.77
C GLN A 61 -2.59 -0.69 -16.73
N GLN A 62 -3.24 -0.64 -17.88
CA GLN A 62 -4.69 -0.42 -18.00
C GLN A 62 -5.47 -1.51 -17.26
N TYR A 63 -5.12 -2.78 -17.48
CA TYR A 63 -5.72 -3.91 -16.77
C TYR A 63 -5.62 -3.77 -15.24
N CYS A 64 -4.44 -3.41 -14.71
CA CYS A 64 -4.24 -3.23 -13.27
C CYS A 64 -5.00 -2.02 -12.69
N SER A 65 -5.27 -1.00 -13.50
CA SER A 65 -6.00 0.22 -13.10
C SER A 65 -7.52 0.12 -13.29
N GLY A 66 -8.02 -0.99 -13.87
CA GLY A 66 -9.44 -1.15 -14.20
C GLY A 66 -9.89 -0.34 -15.44
N MET A 67 -8.95 0.27 -16.16
CA MET A 67 -9.18 0.93 -17.45
C MET A 67 -9.04 -0.09 -18.58
N THR A 68 -9.72 0.11 -19.71
CA THR A 68 -9.61 -0.80 -20.86
C THR A 68 -9.41 -0.06 -22.17
N ASP A 69 -8.31 -0.35 -22.84
CA ASP A 69 -8.04 -0.04 -24.25
C ASP A 69 -8.13 1.46 -24.59
N GLU A 70 -7.75 2.32 -23.63
CA GLU A 70 -7.65 3.76 -23.88
C GLU A 70 -6.45 4.07 -24.78
N PRO A 71 -6.60 4.93 -25.79
CA PRO A 71 -5.49 5.31 -26.66
C PRO A 71 -4.47 6.13 -25.88
N LEU A 72 -3.21 5.65 -25.86
CA LEU A 72 -2.12 6.37 -25.23
C LEU A 72 -1.78 7.67 -25.96
N ASP A 73 -1.57 8.73 -25.20
CA ASP A 73 -1.02 9.97 -25.72
C ASP A 73 0.50 9.84 -26.03
N PRO A 74 1.11 10.81 -26.76
CA PRO A 74 2.53 10.75 -27.08
C PRO A 74 3.46 10.72 -25.87
N ALA A 75 3.12 11.38 -24.77
CA ALA A 75 3.95 11.44 -23.57
C ALA A 75 3.88 10.09 -22.81
N GLU A 76 2.70 9.49 -22.71
CA GLU A 76 2.51 8.16 -22.12
C GLU A 76 3.25 7.08 -22.90
N LYS A 77 3.24 7.15 -24.24
CA LYS A 77 4.02 6.25 -25.09
C LYS A 77 5.53 6.34 -24.83
N ILE A 78 6.05 7.56 -24.64
CA ILE A 78 7.47 7.77 -24.33
C ILE A 78 7.80 7.21 -22.95
N ALA A 79 6.96 7.48 -21.94
CA ALA A 79 7.16 6.96 -20.59
C ALA A 79 7.16 5.42 -20.54
N LEU A 80 6.23 4.78 -21.25
CA LEU A 80 6.18 3.32 -21.36
C LEU A 80 7.36 2.75 -22.14
N LEU A 81 7.80 3.43 -23.21
CA LEU A 81 9.02 3.04 -23.92
C LEU A 81 10.23 3.08 -23.00
N ASP A 82 10.39 4.15 -22.21
CA ASP A 82 11.47 4.28 -21.23
C ASP A 82 11.42 3.15 -20.19
N GLU A 83 10.23 2.80 -19.70
CA GLU A 83 10.06 1.69 -18.75
C GLU A 83 10.45 0.33 -19.36
N VAL A 84 10.06 0.06 -20.60
CA VAL A 84 10.41 -1.17 -21.32
C VAL A 84 11.93 -1.24 -21.55
N ILE A 85 12.55 -0.13 -21.96
CA ILE A 85 14.00 -0.04 -22.16
C ILE A 85 14.73 -0.25 -20.83
N ALA A 86 14.32 0.45 -19.77
CA ALA A 86 14.94 0.35 -18.44
C ALA A 86 14.85 -1.08 -17.89
N THR A 87 13.70 -1.74 -18.04
CA THR A 87 13.51 -3.14 -17.63
C THR A 87 14.45 -4.06 -18.39
N GLN A 88 14.57 -3.88 -19.71
CA GLN A 88 15.48 -4.69 -20.50
C GLN A 88 16.96 -4.43 -20.16
N ALA A 89 17.32 -3.18 -19.86
CA ALA A 89 18.67 -2.81 -19.42
C ALA A 89 18.98 -3.41 -18.03
N LEU A 90 18.00 -3.43 -17.12
CA LEU A 90 18.11 -4.06 -15.81
C LEU A 90 18.41 -5.55 -15.94
N HIS A 91 17.71 -6.30 -16.80
CA HIS A 91 18.02 -7.72 -17.05
C HIS A 91 19.47 -7.94 -17.52
N MET A 92 20.04 -7.01 -18.28
CA MET A 92 21.42 -7.12 -18.74
C MET A 92 22.45 -6.92 -17.62
N VAL A 93 22.15 -6.07 -16.62
CA VAL A 93 23.04 -5.85 -15.48
C VAL A 93 22.80 -6.84 -14.34
N ALA A 94 21.58 -7.39 -14.23
CA ALA A 94 21.15 -8.40 -13.27
C ALA A 94 21.86 -9.74 -13.44
N GLY A 95 22.21 -10.12 -14.68
CA GLY A 95 22.93 -11.35 -15.00
C GLY A 95 24.38 -11.45 -14.49
N LYS A 96 24.76 -10.63 -13.51
CA LYS A 96 26.08 -10.62 -12.84
C LYS A 96 26.00 -11.01 -11.34
N LEU A 97 24.88 -11.57 -10.87
CA LEU A 97 24.78 -12.10 -9.51
C LEU A 97 25.60 -13.39 -9.31
N ASP A 98 25.95 -13.68 -8.05
CA ASP A 98 26.57 -14.95 -7.64
C ASP A 98 25.51 -16.06 -7.51
N ASP A 99 25.84 -17.30 -7.87
CA ASP A 99 24.92 -18.45 -7.94
C ASP A 99 24.20 -18.76 -6.60
N SER A 100 24.76 -18.37 -5.45
CA SER A 100 24.17 -18.58 -4.13
C SER A 100 22.88 -17.77 -3.92
N ASP A 101 22.83 -16.56 -4.46
CA ASP A 101 21.69 -15.65 -4.27
C ASP A 101 20.43 -16.14 -4.99
N VAL A 102 20.64 -16.74 -6.15
CA VAL A 102 19.57 -17.36 -6.95
C VAL A 102 19.04 -18.61 -6.25
N ALA A 103 19.93 -19.38 -5.62
CA ALA A 103 19.55 -20.59 -4.89
C ALA A 103 18.68 -20.27 -3.66
N ASP A 104 19.03 -19.24 -2.88
CA ASP A 104 18.29 -18.85 -1.69
C ASP A 104 16.85 -18.42 -2.01
N GLU A 105 16.62 -17.67 -3.10
CA GLU A 105 15.27 -17.28 -3.50
C GLU A 105 14.46 -18.46 -4.03
N VAL A 106 15.07 -19.31 -4.86
CA VAL A 106 14.40 -20.52 -5.34
C VAL A 106 14.00 -21.42 -4.17
N ALA A 107 14.84 -21.52 -3.13
CA ALA A 107 14.50 -22.21 -1.89
C ALA A 107 13.37 -21.51 -1.12
N GLY A 108 13.36 -20.17 -1.05
CA GLY A 108 12.27 -19.39 -0.46
C GLY A 108 10.92 -19.64 -1.15
N LEU A 109 10.92 -19.73 -2.48
CA LEU A 109 9.72 -20.10 -3.26
C LEU A 109 9.30 -21.55 -3.00
N GLU A 110 10.24 -22.48 -2.91
CA GLU A 110 9.97 -23.88 -2.59
C GLU A 110 9.32 -24.04 -1.20
N HIS A 111 9.76 -23.25 -0.21
CA HIS A 111 9.20 -23.26 1.15
C HIS A 111 7.74 -22.81 1.25
N GLN A 112 7.19 -22.16 0.22
CA GLN A 112 5.76 -21.82 0.17
C GLN A 112 4.88 -23.04 -0.15
N PHE A 113 5.49 -24.14 -0.59
CA PHE A 113 4.80 -25.40 -0.88
C PHE A 113 4.97 -26.37 0.29
N ALA A 114 4.02 -27.29 0.42
CA ALA A 114 4.07 -28.30 1.47
C ALA A 114 5.28 -29.24 1.32
N ASP A 115 5.72 -29.48 0.08
CA ASP A 115 6.89 -30.30 -0.23
C ASP A 115 7.42 -30.03 -1.66
N GLU A 116 8.66 -30.47 -1.92
CA GLU A 116 9.34 -30.34 -3.20
C GLU A 116 8.56 -30.98 -4.37
N SER A 117 7.82 -32.07 -4.11
CA SER A 117 7.07 -32.77 -5.15
C SER A 117 5.91 -31.94 -5.67
N GLN A 118 5.23 -31.21 -4.78
CA GLN A 118 4.16 -30.27 -5.11
C GLN A 118 4.69 -29.04 -5.83
N PHE A 119 5.84 -28.52 -5.40
CA PHE A 119 6.54 -27.44 -6.08
C PHE A 119 6.90 -27.84 -7.53
N ARG A 120 7.55 -28.99 -7.71
CA ARG A 120 7.88 -29.53 -9.05
C ARG A 120 6.62 -29.81 -9.88
N ALA A 121 5.52 -30.23 -9.27
CA ALA A 121 4.25 -30.42 -9.98
C ALA A 121 3.64 -29.09 -10.45
N ALA A 122 3.73 -28.04 -9.64
CA ALA A 122 3.29 -26.69 -10.00
C ALA A 122 4.12 -26.10 -11.15
N LEU A 123 5.43 -26.32 -11.15
CA LEU A 123 6.33 -25.95 -12.25
C LEU A 123 5.97 -26.69 -13.55
N ARG A 124 5.74 -28.01 -13.49
CA ARG A 124 5.28 -28.79 -14.66
C ARG A 124 3.95 -28.29 -15.21
N ARG A 125 2.98 -27.96 -14.34
CA ARG A 125 1.66 -27.43 -14.74
C ARG A 125 1.76 -26.06 -15.40
N SER A 126 2.68 -25.22 -14.97
CA SER A 126 2.94 -23.90 -15.56
C SER A 126 3.85 -23.96 -16.80
N GLY A 127 4.41 -25.13 -17.14
CA GLY A 127 5.32 -25.29 -18.27
C GLY A 127 6.71 -24.70 -18.04
N VAL A 128 7.07 -24.38 -16.79
CA VAL A 128 8.35 -23.77 -16.40
C VAL A 128 9.29 -24.86 -15.91
N SER A 129 10.48 -24.99 -16.52
CA SER A 129 11.54 -25.87 -16.03
C SER A 129 12.26 -25.26 -14.83
N GLN A 130 12.93 -26.08 -14.02
CA GLN A 130 13.73 -25.58 -12.89
C GLN A 130 14.86 -24.63 -13.34
N SER A 131 15.46 -24.89 -14.51
CA SER A 131 16.48 -24.00 -15.10
C SER A 131 15.89 -22.68 -15.62
N GLN A 132 14.63 -22.69 -16.09
CA GLN A 132 13.91 -21.47 -16.45
C GLN A 132 13.57 -20.66 -15.21
N LEU A 133 13.12 -21.31 -14.14
CA LEU A 133 12.85 -20.65 -12.85
C LEU A 133 14.11 -19.99 -12.30
N GLY A 134 15.25 -20.69 -12.28
CA GLY A 134 16.52 -20.13 -11.82
C GLY A 134 16.95 -18.89 -12.62
N ARG A 135 16.76 -18.88 -13.95
CA ARG A 135 17.01 -17.67 -14.75
C ARG A 135 16.06 -16.53 -14.43
N LEU A 136 14.75 -16.81 -14.31
CA LEU A 136 13.75 -15.79 -13.98
C LEU A 136 14.00 -15.18 -12.59
N ALA A 137 14.38 -16.02 -11.63
CA ALA A 137 14.81 -15.61 -10.31
C ALA A 137 16.05 -14.72 -10.41
N ALA A 138 17.10 -15.16 -11.11
CA ALA A 138 18.31 -14.38 -11.32
C ALA A 138 18.05 -13.02 -12.00
N GLU A 139 17.15 -12.98 -12.98
CA GLU A 139 16.77 -11.75 -13.69
C GLU A 139 16.01 -10.79 -12.79
N THR A 140 15.01 -11.27 -12.05
CA THR A 140 14.17 -10.46 -11.15
C THR A 140 14.96 -9.95 -9.94
N ILE A 141 15.57 -10.85 -9.18
CA ILE A 141 16.31 -10.53 -7.95
C ILE A 141 17.58 -9.74 -8.28
N GLY A 142 18.26 -10.09 -9.38
CA GLY A 142 19.47 -9.41 -9.81
C GLY A 142 19.21 -7.95 -10.15
N GLY A 143 18.07 -7.66 -10.76
CA GLY A 143 17.64 -6.29 -11.00
C GLY A 143 17.45 -5.53 -9.69
N GLU A 144 16.68 -6.11 -8.76
CA GLU A 144 16.36 -5.49 -7.47
C GLU A 144 17.62 -5.27 -6.60
N ARG A 145 18.45 -6.29 -6.41
CA ARG A 145 19.69 -6.18 -5.62
C ARG A 145 20.70 -5.23 -6.24
N TRP A 146 20.81 -5.23 -7.58
CA TRP A 146 21.66 -4.26 -8.27
C TRP A 146 21.17 -2.83 -8.00
N ILE A 147 19.86 -2.59 -8.14
CA ILE A 147 19.23 -1.31 -7.81
C ILE A 147 19.54 -0.93 -6.36
N GLU A 148 19.32 -1.82 -5.40
CA GLU A 148 19.59 -1.57 -3.98
C GLU A 148 21.04 -1.19 -3.73
N LYS A 149 21.99 -1.86 -4.36
CA LYS A 149 23.41 -1.52 -4.29
C LYS A 149 23.71 -0.13 -4.87
N GLN A 150 23.01 0.28 -5.93
CA GLN A 150 23.17 1.62 -6.51
C GLN A 150 22.55 2.73 -5.67
N ILE A 151 21.43 2.46 -4.98
CA ILE A 151 20.67 3.50 -4.28
C ILE A 151 20.89 3.51 -2.77
N GLY A 152 21.45 2.45 -2.16
CA GLY A 152 21.50 2.26 -0.71
C GLY A 152 22.07 3.45 0.07
N ALA A 153 23.17 4.04 -0.41
CA ALA A 153 23.76 5.24 0.22
C ALA A 153 22.84 6.48 0.16
N ARG A 154 21.96 6.56 -0.84
CA ARG A 154 20.99 7.65 -1.03
C ARG A 154 19.73 7.48 -0.17
N LEU A 155 19.49 6.29 0.41
CA LEU A 155 18.31 6.01 1.22
C LEU A 155 18.45 6.45 2.68
N ALA A 156 19.65 6.85 3.11
CA ALA A 156 19.87 7.32 4.48
C ALA A 156 18.99 8.55 4.75
N VAL A 157 18.17 8.46 5.80
CA VAL A 157 17.33 9.57 6.29
C VAL A 157 18.01 10.15 7.52
N SER A 158 18.39 11.42 7.43
CA SER A 158 19.04 12.16 8.51
C SER A 158 18.02 12.61 9.57
N ASP A 159 18.52 12.88 10.77
CA ASP A 159 17.70 13.38 11.88
C ASP A 159 17.12 14.77 11.56
N ALA A 160 17.85 15.56 10.77
CA ALA A 160 17.39 16.87 10.29
C ALA A 160 16.16 16.75 9.39
N GLU A 161 16.14 15.75 8.49
CA GLU A 161 14.99 15.49 7.61
C GLU A 161 13.78 15.01 8.41
N VAL A 162 14.00 14.16 9.42
CA VAL A 162 12.93 13.74 10.35
C VAL A 162 12.34 14.94 11.09
N GLN A 163 13.21 15.81 11.62
CA GLN A 163 12.80 17.00 12.36
C GLN A 163 12.01 17.98 11.47
N GLN A 164 12.48 18.20 10.25
CA GLN A 164 11.80 19.06 9.28
C GLN A 164 10.43 18.48 8.92
N TYR A 165 10.36 17.19 8.59
CA TYR A 165 9.09 16.54 8.26
C TYR A 165 8.09 16.63 9.41
N PHE A 166 8.55 16.39 10.64
CA PHE A 166 7.72 16.50 11.84
C PHE A 166 7.14 17.91 12.02
N GLN A 167 7.96 18.96 11.80
CA GLN A 167 7.54 20.36 11.92
C GLN A 167 6.53 20.76 10.84
N GLU A 168 6.77 20.33 9.59
CA GLU A 168 5.88 20.63 8.47
C GLU A 168 4.53 19.89 8.56
N HIS A 169 4.48 18.77 9.31
CA HIS A 169 3.32 17.89 9.41
C HIS A 169 2.83 17.70 10.86
N GLU A 170 3.06 18.68 11.74
CA GLU A 170 2.74 18.59 13.19
C GLU A 170 1.27 18.19 13.47
N ALA A 171 0.35 18.66 12.64
CA ALA A 171 -1.08 18.32 12.73
C ALA A 171 -1.35 16.81 12.58
N GLN A 172 -0.54 16.09 11.79
CA GLN A 172 -0.68 14.64 11.59
C GLN A 172 -0.17 13.85 12.82
N PHE A 173 0.70 14.46 13.62
CA PHE A 173 1.24 13.88 14.84
C PHE A 173 0.48 14.30 16.09
N THR A 174 -0.63 15.03 15.93
CA THR A 174 -1.51 15.39 17.04
C THR A 174 -2.49 14.26 17.30
N GLN A 175 -2.34 13.58 18.44
CA GLN A 175 -3.35 12.64 18.91
C GLN A 175 -4.55 13.43 19.44
N PRO A 176 -5.77 13.16 18.95
CA PRO A 176 -6.96 13.85 19.45
C PRO A 176 -7.23 13.44 20.89
N GLN A 177 -7.99 14.28 21.60
CA GLN A 177 -8.52 13.94 22.91
C GLN A 177 -9.36 12.65 22.80
N ARG A 178 -9.13 11.72 23.72
CA ARG A 178 -9.92 10.50 23.85
C ARG A 178 -10.54 10.44 25.23
N ILE A 179 -11.82 10.19 25.29
CA ILE A 179 -12.59 10.14 26.54
C ILE A 179 -13.12 8.73 26.69
N ARG A 180 -13.02 8.17 27.90
CA ARG A 180 -13.71 6.95 28.28
C ARG A 180 -14.91 7.32 29.12
N VAL A 181 -16.07 6.81 28.75
CA VAL A 181 -17.31 7.04 29.47
C VAL A 181 -18.00 5.72 29.75
N ARG A 182 -18.80 5.74 30.80
CA ARG A 182 -19.91 4.81 30.95
C ARG A 182 -21.23 5.56 30.79
N HIS A 183 -22.22 4.90 30.21
CA HIS A 183 -23.53 5.48 29.97
C HIS A 183 -24.69 4.58 30.36
N ILE A 184 -25.85 5.19 30.63
CA ILE A 184 -27.14 4.52 30.73
C ILE A 184 -28.02 5.12 29.64
N PHE A 185 -28.36 4.31 28.65
CA PHE A 185 -29.21 4.70 27.55
C PHE A 185 -30.65 4.22 27.72
N LEU A 186 -31.61 5.09 27.44
CA LEU A 186 -33.04 4.78 27.31
C LEU A 186 -33.53 5.27 25.93
N ALA A 187 -34.02 4.35 25.11
CA ALA A 187 -34.45 4.62 23.75
C ALA A 187 -35.74 5.44 23.72
N ALA A 188 -35.65 6.61 23.10
CA ALA A 188 -36.77 7.49 22.76
C ALA A 188 -36.38 8.25 21.48
N PRO A 189 -36.24 7.55 20.34
CA PRO A 189 -35.79 8.18 19.12
C PRO A 189 -36.75 9.28 18.67
N GLU A 190 -36.22 10.25 17.92
CA GLU A 190 -37.02 11.34 17.36
C GLU A 190 -38.23 10.79 16.57
N GLY A 191 -39.42 11.32 16.86
CA GLY A 191 -40.69 10.79 16.34
C GLY A 191 -41.39 9.77 17.25
N SER A 192 -40.81 9.43 18.41
CA SER A 192 -41.51 8.70 19.47
C SER A 192 -42.78 9.43 19.93
N THR A 193 -43.77 8.69 20.40
CA THR A 193 -45.00 9.29 20.95
C THR A 193 -44.68 10.09 22.23
N ALA A 194 -45.53 11.07 22.54
CA ALA A 194 -45.41 11.82 23.80
C ALA A 194 -45.42 10.88 25.03
N GLU A 195 -46.26 9.85 25.00
CA GLU A 195 -46.34 8.85 26.07
C GLU A 195 -45.02 8.09 26.29
N ILE A 196 -44.35 7.66 25.21
CA ILE A 196 -43.03 7.00 25.30
C ILE A 196 -41.99 7.97 25.85
N THR A 197 -41.96 9.19 25.33
CA THR A 197 -40.97 10.21 25.71
C THR A 197 -41.12 10.58 27.19
N GLU A 198 -42.34 10.83 27.66
CA GLU A 198 -42.65 11.12 29.07
C GLU A 198 -42.37 9.93 30.00
N ALA A 199 -42.56 8.69 29.51
CA ALA A 199 -42.20 7.50 30.28
C ALA A 199 -40.68 7.38 30.46
N LYS A 200 -39.90 7.62 29.40
CA LYS A 200 -38.43 7.59 29.44
C LYS A 200 -37.84 8.74 30.27
N ASP A 201 -38.42 9.93 30.18
CA ASP A 201 -38.02 11.06 31.02
C ASP A 201 -38.22 10.76 32.51
N ARG A 202 -39.38 10.20 32.89
CA ARG A 202 -39.62 9.75 34.28
C ARG A 202 -38.66 8.66 34.73
N GLN A 203 -38.30 7.71 33.86
CA GLN A 203 -37.28 6.71 34.16
C GLN A 203 -35.91 7.34 34.37
N MET A 204 -35.55 8.35 33.56
CA MET A 204 -34.28 9.05 33.71
C MET A 204 -34.22 9.87 35.01
N LEU A 205 -35.33 10.47 35.44
CA LEU A 205 -35.43 11.14 36.74
C LEU A 205 -35.25 10.17 37.91
N ASP A 206 -35.79 8.95 37.83
CA ASP A 206 -35.56 7.88 38.83
C ASP A 206 -34.08 7.48 38.90
N ILE A 207 -33.45 7.26 37.73
CA ILE A 207 -32.02 6.97 37.63
C ILE A 207 -31.19 8.09 38.26
N ALA A 208 -31.52 9.36 37.99
CA ALA A 208 -30.84 10.50 38.58
C ALA A 208 -30.96 10.54 40.11
N ALA A 209 -32.15 10.24 40.65
CA ALA A 209 -32.37 10.19 42.10
C ALA A 209 -31.56 9.06 42.76
N ARG A 210 -31.53 7.87 42.14
CA ARG A 210 -30.79 6.70 42.62
C ARG A 210 -29.27 6.92 42.60
N LEU A 211 -28.75 7.47 41.52
CA LEU A 211 -27.34 7.88 41.42
C LEU A 211 -26.99 8.95 42.46
N GLY A 212 -27.90 9.91 42.71
CA GLY A 212 -27.74 10.94 43.74
C GLY A 212 -27.75 10.39 45.18
N GLN A 213 -28.36 9.22 45.41
CA GLN A 213 -28.34 8.50 46.69
C GLN A 213 -27.10 7.61 46.87
N GLY A 214 -26.24 7.52 45.85
CA GLY A 214 -24.99 6.76 45.89
C GLY A 214 -25.11 5.31 45.41
N GLU A 215 -26.16 4.96 44.67
CA GLU A 215 -26.22 3.67 43.97
C GLU A 215 -25.13 3.59 42.89
N ASP A 216 -24.56 2.38 42.69
CA ASP A 216 -23.47 2.20 41.74
C ASP A 216 -23.95 2.35 40.29
N PHE A 217 -23.20 3.13 39.50
CA PHE A 217 -23.57 3.42 38.12
C PHE A 217 -23.55 2.16 37.23
N ALA A 218 -22.57 1.26 37.42
CA ALA A 218 -22.45 0.07 36.61
C ALA A 218 -23.56 -0.94 36.91
N GLU A 219 -23.94 -1.09 38.18
CA GLU A 219 -25.09 -1.90 38.60
C GLU A 219 -26.41 -1.36 38.01
N LEU A 220 -26.60 -0.04 38.05
CA LEU A 220 -27.73 0.61 37.40
C LEU A 220 -27.72 0.40 35.88
N ALA A 221 -26.59 0.62 35.21
CA ALA A 221 -26.48 0.40 33.77
C ALA A 221 -26.83 -1.04 33.36
N ALA A 222 -26.34 -2.03 34.12
CA ALA A 222 -26.61 -3.44 33.86
C ALA A 222 -28.10 -3.81 33.99
N THR A 223 -28.82 -3.12 34.89
CA THR A 223 -30.22 -3.43 35.19
C THR A 223 -31.21 -2.64 34.33
N VAL A 224 -30.96 -1.35 34.07
CA VAL A 224 -31.93 -0.45 33.45
C VAL A 224 -31.58 0.02 32.04
N SER A 225 -30.32 -0.11 31.61
CA SER A 225 -29.95 0.38 30.28
C SER A 225 -30.51 -0.49 29.15
N GLU A 226 -30.96 0.19 28.09
CA GLU A 226 -31.41 -0.40 26.83
C GLU A 226 -30.29 -0.51 25.78
N ASP A 227 -29.05 -0.12 26.12
CA ASP A 227 -27.90 -0.42 25.28
C ASP A 227 -27.34 -1.82 25.58
N GLU A 228 -27.78 -2.80 24.80
CA GLU A 228 -27.35 -4.20 24.92
C GLU A 228 -25.85 -4.42 24.70
N ALA A 229 -25.15 -3.52 24.01
CA ALA A 229 -23.73 -3.67 23.75
C ALA A 229 -22.88 -3.43 25.00
N SER A 230 -23.24 -2.39 25.79
CA SER A 230 -22.44 -1.93 26.93
C SER A 230 -23.06 -2.23 28.30
N LYS A 231 -24.38 -2.46 28.41
CA LYS A 231 -25.04 -2.69 29.72
C LYS A 231 -24.38 -3.77 30.55
N LYS A 232 -23.95 -4.87 29.92
CA LYS A 232 -23.30 -6.01 30.59
C LYS A 232 -21.93 -5.65 31.18
N ASP A 233 -21.29 -4.64 30.62
CA ASP A 233 -19.98 -4.11 31.01
C ASP A 233 -20.14 -2.80 31.82
N GLY A 234 -21.30 -2.64 32.50
CA GLY A 234 -21.57 -1.47 33.34
C GLY A 234 -21.78 -0.17 32.56
N GLY A 235 -22.16 -0.28 31.28
CA GLY A 235 -22.37 0.87 30.38
C GLY A 235 -21.09 1.41 29.75
N ASP A 236 -19.95 0.75 29.89
CA ASP A 236 -18.65 1.24 29.39
C ASP A 236 -18.58 1.21 27.86
N LEU A 237 -18.25 2.36 27.27
CA LEU A 237 -18.09 2.53 25.83
C LEU A 237 -16.62 2.51 25.38
N GLY A 238 -15.67 2.39 26.31
CA GLY A 238 -14.24 2.48 26.01
C GLY A 238 -13.81 3.89 25.60
N PHE A 239 -12.57 4.03 25.10
CA PHE A 239 -12.02 5.31 24.67
C PHE A 239 -12.41 5.66 23.23
N PHE A 240 -13.11 6.77 23.06
CA PHE A 240 -13.46 7.33 21.76
C PHE A 240 -12.97 8.77 21.61
N ALA A 241 -12.78 9.19 20.36
CA ALA A 241 -12.52 10.58 19.98
C ALA A 241 -13.78 11.20 19.36
N ALA A 242 -13.75 12.50 19.11
CA ALA A 242 -14.90 13.28 18.64
C ALA A 242 -15.51 12.79 17.31
N ASP A 243 -14.72 12.11 16.48
CA ASP A 243 -15.13 11.57 15.17
C ASP A 243 -15.96 10.27 15.26
N ARG A 244 -16.08 9.67 16.45
CA ARG A 244 -16.71 8.36 16.65
C ARG A 244 -18.12 8.43 17.24
N VAL A 245 -18.54 9.59 17.72
CA VAL A 245 -19.83 9.80 18.40
C VAL A 245 -20.48 11.11 17.92
N PRO A 246 -21.80 11.30 18.10
CA PRO A 246 -22.44 12.58 17.83
C PRO A 246 -21.79 13.73 18.61
N ALA A 247 -21.73 14.92 18.00
CA ALA A 247 -21.05 16.08 18.58
C ALA A 247 -21.63 16.46 19.95
N GLU A 248 -22.96 16.43 20.09
CA GLU A 248 -23.64 16.71 21.36
C GLU A 248 -23.23 15.78 22.51
N PHE A 249 -22.86 14.54 22.18
CA PHE A 249 -22.42 13.53 23.15
C PHE A 249 -20.97 13.77 23.55
N PHE A 250 -20.09 14.02 22.57
CA PHE A 250 -18.68 14.30 22.83
C PHE A 250 -18.51 15.59 23.64
N ASP A 251 -19.18 16.67 23.24
CA ASP A 251 -19.10 17.97 23.91
C ASP A 251 -19.58 17.86 25.36
N ALA A 252 -20.69 17.13 25.58
CA ALA A 252 -21.21 16.90 26.91
C ALA A 252 -20.24 16.11 27.81
N ALA A 253 -19.53 15.13 27.24
CA ALA A 253 -18.53 14.33 27.95
C ALA A 253 -17.22 15.11 28.20
N ALA A 254 -16.78 15.94 27.25
CA ALA A 254 -15.54 16.72 27.34
C ALA A 254 -15.54 17.75 28.48
N GLU A 255 -16.72 18.22 28.88
CA GLU A 255 -16.90 19.16 30.01
C GLU A 255 -16.88 18.48 31.39
N LEU A 256 -16.91 17.15 31.47
CA LEU A 256 -17.03 16.43 32.73
C LEU A 256 -15.66 16.00 33.29
N PRO A 257 -15.44 16.17 34.61
CA PRO A 257 -14.25 15.63 35.24
C PRO A 257 -14.32 14.09 35.32
N PRO A 258 -13.17 13.39 35.19
CA PRO A 258 -13.12 11.94 35.42
C PRO A 258 -13.66 11.55 36.79
N ASN A 259 -14.51 10.53 36.81
CA ASN A 259 -15.20 10.02 37.99
C ASN A 259 -16.06 11.06 38.73
N GLY A 260 -16.47 12.13 38.04
CA GLY A 260 -17.38 13.15 38.54
C GLY A 260 -18.85 12.73 38.55
N SER A 261 -19.74 13.67 38.84
CA SER A 261 -21.18 13.44 38.77
C SER A 261 -21.64 13.15 37.33
N PRO A 262 -22.62 12.26 37.15
CA PRO A 262 -23.15 11.97 35.84
C PRO A 262 -23.91 13.18 35.26
N ARG A 263 -23.83 13.35 33.95
CA ARG A 263 -24.62 14.31 33.18
C ARG A 263 -25.76 13.62 32.47
N PHE A 264 -26.90 14.28 32.46
CA PHE A 264 -28.11 13.78 31.80
C PHE A 264 -28.35 14.59 30.53
N LEU A 265 -28.58 13.91 29.41
CA LEU A 265 -28.86 14.56 28.13
C LEU A 265 -29.91 13.81 27.32
N HIS A 266 -30.56 14.54 26.43
CA HIS A 266 -31.53 14.01 25.48
C HIS A 266 -31.00 14.27 24.06
N SER A 267 -30.79 13.19 23.32
CA SER A 267 -30.32 13.18 21.93
C SER A 267 -31.45 12.75 21.00
N HIS A 268 -31.21 12.79 19.70
CA HIS A 268 -32.14 12.24 18.69
C HIS A 268 -32.39 10.73 18.83
N LEU A 269 -31.57 9.98 19.57
CA LEU A 269 -31.76 8.55 19.85
C LEU A 269 -32.58 8.28 21.12
N GLY A 270 -32.67 9.26 22.02
CA GLY A 270 -33.26 9.10 23.34
C GLY A 270 -32.42 9.70 24.45
N PHE A 271 -32.65 9.24 25.68
CA PHE A 271 -32.09 9.79 26.91
C PHE A 271 -30.81 9.05 27.31
N HIS A 272 -29.85 9.81 27.82
CA HIS A 272 -28.54 9.32 28.24
C HIS A 272 -28.20 9.87 29.62
N ALA A 273 -27.74 9.00 30.53
CA ALA A 273 -26.94 9.39 31.67
C ALA A 273 -25.48 9.05 31.38
N LEU A 274 -24.57 9.99 31.58
CA LEU A 274 -23.17 9.89 31.15
C LEU A 274 -22.23 10.18 32.30
N GLN A 275 -21.23 9.32 32.49
CA GLN A 275 -20.15 9.57 33.43
C GLN A 275 -18.80 9.30 32.78
N VAL A 276 -17.93 10.30 32.80
CA VAL A 276 -16.54 10.13 32.36
C VAL A 276 -15.78 9.32 33.39
N THR A 277 -15.09 8.28 32.94
CA THR A 277 -14.24 7.43 33.79
C THR A 277 -12.77 7.76 33.63
N ASP A 278 -12.34 8.19 32.44
CA ASP A 278 -10.97 8.60 32.15
C ASP A 278 -10.89 9.56 30.96
N VAL A 279 -9.84 10.40 30.92
CA VAL A 279 -9.59 11.36 29.84
C VAL A 279 -8.12 11.30 29.45
N HIS A 280 -7.86 10.93 28.20
CA HIS A 280 -6.59 11.16 27.55
C HIS A 280 -6.64 12.49 26.80
N PRO A 281 -5.93 13.53 27.27
CA PRO A 281 -5.94 14.83 26.61
C PRO A 281 -5.34 14.73 25.21
N ALA A 282 -5.75 15.65 24.34
CA ALA A 282 -5.07 15.82 23.07
C ALA A 282 -3.59 16.11 23.33
N ARG A 283 -2.70 15.40 22.65
CA ARG A 283 -1.26 15.58 22.80
C ARG A 283 -0.57 15.53 21.46
N LEU A 284 0.44 16.37 21.31
CA LEU A 284 1.40 16.22 20.23
C LEU A 284 2.30 15.02 20.57
N VAL A 285 2.37 14.05 19.66
CA VAL A 285 3.33 12.96 19.73
C VAL A 285 4.73 13.55 19.65
N THR A 286 5.65 13.12 20.49
CA THR A 286 7.01 13.67 20.45
C THR A 286 7.73 13.25 19.18
N VAL A 287 8.68 14.07 18.70
CA VAL A 287 9.50 13.70 17.54
C VAL A 287 10.18 12.34 17.72
N THR A 288 10.60 12.00 18.94
CA THR A 288 11.21 10.71 19.27
C THR A 288 10.25 9.54 19.05
N GLU A 289 8.99 9.68 19.49
CA GLU A 289 7.95 8.67 19.27
C GLU A 289 7.61 8.53 17.77
N ALA A 290 7.57 9.63 17.02
CA ALA A 290 7.24 9.64 15.59
C ALA A 290 8.42 9.26 14.67
N THR A 291 9.66 9.33 15.16
CA THR A 291 10.89 9.13 14.36
C THR A 291 10.90 7.82 13.55
N PRO A 292 10.54 6.64 14.09
CA PRO A 292 10.58 5.40 13.34
C PRO A 292 9.65 5.41 12.12
N GLU A 293 8.44 5.94 12.29
CA GLU A 293 7.43 6.05 11.24
C GLU A 293 7.86 7.05 10.17
N ILE A 294 8.30 8.24 10.59
CA ILE A 294 8.79 9.29 9.67
C ILE A 294 9.99 8.78 8.86
N ARG A 295 10.96 8.10 9.49
CA ARG A 295 12.11 7.53 8.77
C ARG A 295 11.68 6.48 7.76
N ALA A 296 10.74 5.61 8.09
CA ALA A 296 10.25 4.61 7.17
C ALA A 296 9.57 5.25 5.95
N LEU A 297 8.73 6.27 6.19
CA LEU A 297 8.05 7.03 5.14
C LEU A 297 9.05 7.74 4.21
N LEU A 298 9.97 8.52 4.78
CA LEU A 298 11.00 9.24 4.02
C LEU A 298 11.93 8.27 3.27
N ALA A 299 12.30 7.14 3.87
CA ALA A 299 13.11 6.12 3.19
C ALA A 299 12.37 5.48 2.01
N ALA A 300 11.06 5.24 2.15
CA ALA A 300 10.23 4.72 1.07
C ALA A 300 10.10 5.73 -0.08
N GLU A 301 9.91 7.01 0.24
CA GLU A 301 9.85 8.10 -0.75
C GLU A 301 11.19 8.26 -1.49
N LYS A 302 12.30 8.36 -0.75
CA LYS A 302 13.66 8.41 -1.33
C LYS A 302 13.94 7.20 -2.21
N ARG A 303 13.53 6.00 -1.77
CA ARG A 303 13.67 4.77 -2.57
C ARG A 303 12.91 4.90 -3.88
N ARG A 304 11.62 5.27 -3.83
CA ARG A 304 10.80 5.43 -5.05
C ARG A 304 11.44 6.40 -6.03
N SER A 305 11.86 7.57 -5.55
CA SER A 305 12.52 8.59 -6.38
C SER A 305 13.87 8.13 -6.93
N ALA A 306 14.70 7.46 -6.13
CA ALA A 306 16.00 6.95 -6.57
C ALA A 306 15.87 5.82 -7.60
N VAL A 307 14.90 4.92 -7.44
CA VAL A 307 14.61 3.86 -8.41
C VAL A 307 14.11 4.46 -9.73
N ALA A 308 13.20 5.43 -9.68
CA ALA A 308 12.69 6.10 -10.86
C ALA A 308 13.83 6.82 -11.63
N ALA A 309 14.70 7.55 -10.91
CA ALA A 309 15.86 8.21 -11.49
C ALA A 309 16.83 7.20 -12.14
N LEU A 310 17.16 6.11 -11.45
CA LEU A 310 18.06 5.08 -11.97
C LEU A 310 17.50 4.38 -13.21
N ARG A 311 16.19 4.09 -13.22
CA ARG A 311 15.51 3.53 -14.40
C ARG A 311 15.57 4.50 -15.58
N SER A 312 15.32 5.79 -15.34
CA SER A 312 15.42 6.82 -16.37
C SER A 312 16.85 6.93 -16.91
N GLU A 313 17.87 6.90 -16.05
CA GLU A 313 19.29 6.89 -16.47
C GLU A 313 19.61 5.67 -17.35
N LEU A 314 19.11 4.48 -16.99
CA LEU A 314 19.30 3.27 -17.79
C LEU A 314 18.60 3.37 -19.16
N ALA A 315 17.39 3.91 -19.20
CA ALA A 315 16.62 4.08 -20.44
C ALA A 315 17.32 5.00 -21.45
N HIS A 316 18.05 6.00 -20.97
CA HIS A 316 18.72 6.98 -21.83
C HIS A 316 20.23 6.71 -22.01
N SER A 317 20.75 5.64 -21.42
CA SER A 317 22.17 5.36 -21.47
C SER A 317 22.60 4.81 -22.84
N PRO A 318 23.56 5.47 -23.53
CA PRO A 318 24.04 5.03 -24.85
C PRO A 318 24.83 3.72 -24.78
N HIS A 319 25.15 3.24 -23.57
CA HIS A 319 25.76 1.94 -23.37
C HIS A 319 24.78 0.78 -23.62
N PHE A 320 23.49 1.03 -23.39
CA PHE A 320 22.44 0.04 -23.53
C PHE A 320 21.62 0.28 -24.79
N VAL A 321 21.36 1.53 -25.16
CA VAL A 321 20.46 1.90 -26.25
C VAL A 321 21.22 2.36 -27.49
N VAL A 322 20.94 1.70 -28.62
CA VAL A 322 21.23 2.24 -29.95
C VAL A 322 19.91 2.77 -30.52
N GLN A 323 19.82 4.08 -30.68
CA GLN A 323 18.69 4.74 -31.37
C GLN A 323 18.93 4.77 -32.88
#